data_AF-A0A1H7SRF0-F1
#
_entry.id   AF-A0A1H7SRF0-F1
#
_cell.length_a   1.000
_cell.length_b   1.000
_cell.length_c   1.000
_cell.angle_alpha   90.00
_cell.angle_beta   90.00
_cell.angle_gamma   90.00
#
_symmetry.space_group_name_H-M   'P 1'
#
loop_
_entity.id
_entity.type
_entity.pdbx_description
1 polymer ?
#
loop_
_entity_poly.entity_id
_entity_poly.type
_entity_poly.pdbx_seq_one_letter_code
_entity_poly.pdbx_strand_id
1 'polypeptide(L)' 'MMHSMYGLFGGGFNMMFGGLFWLVLIIIFLYLLFRKVSEDNSHHHTRSRKQSALDILDEEYAKGNLSEEEYMRKKNNLRQ' A
#
# COMPACT_ATOMS: atom_id res chain seq x y z
N MET A 1 -2.51 45.17 39.56
CA MET A 1 -3.17 43.90 39.24
C MET A 1 -4.18 44.16 38.14
N MET A 2 -3.87 43.80 36.89
CA MET A 2 -4.80 43.55 35.78
C MET A 2 -3.97 43.39 34.49
N HIS A 3 -4.33 42.40 33.67
CA HIS A 3 -3.78 42.05 32.35
C HIS A 3 -2.57 41.10 32.27
N SER A 4 -2.79 39.85 32.66
CA SER A 4 -2.05 38.70 32.16
C SER A 4 -2.96 37.50 31.88
N MET A 5 -4.13 37.76 31.27
CA MET A 5 -5.14 36.76 30.88
C MET A 5 -5.30 36.60 29.35
N TYR A 6 -4.31 36.99 28.54
CA TYR A 6 -4.36 36.80 27.08
C TYR A 6 -3.21 35.93 26.52
N GLY A 7 -2.26 35.48 27.35
CA GLY A 7 -1.15 34.63 26.91
C GLY A 7 -1.45 33.12 26.92
N LEU A 8 -2.46 32.68 27.66
CA LEU A 8 -2.73 31.24 27.85
C LEU A 8 -3.63 30.64 26.77
N PHE A 9 -4.40 31.46 26.05
CA PHE A 9 -5.33 30.99 25.00
C PHE A 9 -4.75 31.05 23.58
N GLY A 10 -3.70 31.85 23.34
CA GLY A 10 -3.07 31.99 22.02
C GLY A 10 -2.02 30.91 21.69
N GLY A 11 -1.37 30.34 22.71
CA GLY A 11 -0.34 29.31 22.53
C GLY A 11 -0.89 27.88 22.38
N GLY A 12 -2.00 27.57 23.05
CA GLY A 12 -2.63 26.24 23.00
C GLY A 12 -3.44 25.97 21.73
N PHE A 13 -4.12 27.00 21.21
CA PHE A 13 -4.93 26.86 19.99
C PHE A 13 -4.07 26.58 18.76
N ASN A 14 -2.94 27.29 18.60
CA ASN A 14 -2.01 27.03 17.49
C ASN A 14 -1.32 25.66 17.58
N MET A 15 -1.08 25.15 18.79
CA MET A 15 -0.48 23.83 18.99
C MET A 15 -1.48 22.69 18.72
N MET A 16 -2.76 22.89 19.04
CA MET A 16 -3.82 21.93 18.75
C MET A 16 -4.22 21.91 17.26
N PHE A 17 -4.30 23.09 16.62
CA PHE A 17 -4.57 23.20 15.18
C PHE A 17 -3.36 22.76 14.32
N GLY A 18 -2.13 23.02 14.78
CA GLY A 18 -0.92 22.54 14.12
C GLY A 18 -0.82 21.02 14.09
N GLY A 19 -1.12 20.35 15.21
CA GLY A 19 -1.14 18.89 15.27
C GLY A 19 -2.20 18.26 14.34
N LEU A 20 -3.40 18.85 14.30
CA LEU A 20 -4.48 18.37 13.45
C LEU A 20 -4.15 18.56 11.95
N PHE A 21 -3.51 19.67 11.59
CA PHE A 21 -3.03 19.92 10.23
C PHE A 21 -2.04 18.83 9.78
N TRP A 22 -1.05 18.48 10.60
CA TRP A 22 -0.09 17.41 10.29
C TRP A 22 -0.76 16.04 10.17
N LEU A 23 -1.74 15.75 11.03
CA LEU A 23 -2.50 14.50 11.00
C LEU A 23 -3.29 14.38 9.68
N VAL A 24 -3.99 15.43 9.26
CA VAL A 24 -4.73 15.46 7.98
C VAL A 24 -3.78 15.32 6.80
N LEU A 25 -2.60 15.96 6.85
CA LEU A 25 -1.58 15.88 5.80
C LEU A 25 -1.07 14.43 5.63
N ILE A 26 -0.81 13.73 6.73
CA ILE A 26 -0.42 12.31 6.72
C ILE A 26 -1.51 11.43 6.09
N ILE A 27 -2.77 11.64 6.46
CA ILE A 27 -3.90 10.89 5.88
C ILE A 27 -4.00 11.13 4.37
N ILE A 28 -3.89 12.38 3.92
CA ILE A 28 -3.92 12.72 2.49
C ILE A 28 -2.73 12.09 1.75
N PHE A 29 -1.53 12.13 2.33
CA PHE A 29 -0.34 11.52 1.74
C PHE A 29 -0.51 10.00 1.57
N LEU A 30 -0.98 9.30 2.60
CA LEU A 30 -1.29 7.88 2.52
C LEU A 30 -2.40 7.59 1.50
N TYR A 31 -3.47 8.39 1.50
CA TYR A 31 -4.57 8.25 0.55
C TYR A 31 -4.10 8.40 -0.90
N LEU A 32 -3.23 9.38 -1.20
CA LEU A 32 -2.65 9.55 -2.54
C LEU A 32 -1.75 8.38 -2.94
N LEU A 33 -1.00 7.81 -1.99
CA LEU A 33 -0.16 6.63 -2.23
C LEU A 33 -1.02 5.41 -2.60
N PHE A 34 -2.09 5.14 -1.84
CA PHE A 34 -3.01 4.03 -2.12
C PHE A 34 -3.89 4.27 -3.34
N ARG A 35 -4.33 5.51 -3.59
CA ARG A 35 -5.13 5.86 -4.76
C ARG A 35 -4.36 5.66 -6.06
N LYS A 36 -3.07 5.99 -6.09
CA LYS A 36 -2.23 5.74 -7.27
C LYS A 36 -2.00 4.25 -7.55
N VAL A 37 -1.94 3.43 -6.50
CA VAL A 37 -1.88 1.96 -6.64
C VAL A 37 -3.22 1.39 -7.13
N SER A 38 -4.35 2.01 -6.77
CA SER A 38 -5.68 1.55 -7.18
C SER A 38 -6.10 1.98 -8.59
N GLU A 39 -5.60 3.10 -9.11
CA GLU A 39 -5.98 3.61 -10.44
C GLU A 39 -5.22 2.91 -11.58
N ASP A 40 -4.03 2.36 -11.31
CA ASP A 40 -3.28 1.49 -12.24
C ASP A 40 -3.83 0.04 -12.30
N ASN A 41 -4.81 -0.31 -11.46
CA ASN A 41 -5.39 -1.66 -11.45
C ASN A 41 -6.38 -1.95 -12.57
N SER A 42 -6.77 -0.96 -13.37
CA SER A 42 -7.50 -1.22 -14.61
C SER A 42 -6.63 -1.84 -15.72
N HIS A 43 -5.30 -1.89 -15.53
CA HIS A 43 -4.34 -2.64 -16.37
C HIS A 43 -3.43 -3.62 -15.58
N HIS A 44 -3.64 -3.81 -14.27
CA HIS A 44 -2.86 -4.73 -13.42
C HIS A 44 -3.58 -6.01 -12.97
N HIS A 45 -4.83 -6.23 -13.38
CA HIS A 45 -5.50 -7.51 -13.12
C HIS A 45 -4.82 -8.72 -13.78
N THR A 46 -4.03 -8.52 -14.84
CA THR A 46 -3.25 -9.60 -15.46
C THR A 46 -1.97 -9.93 -14.67
N ARG A 47 -1.27 -8.92 -14.13
CA ARG A 47 -0.05 -9.13 -13.33
C ARG A 47 -0.34 -9.76 -11.97
N SER A 48 -1.38 -9.29 -11.27
CA SER A 48 -1.78 -9.86 -9.98
C SER A 48 -2.23 -11.32 -10.14
N ARG A 49 -3.01 -11.63 -11.18
CA ARG A 49 -3.42 -13.01 -11.50
C ARG A 49 -2.24 -13.89 -11.93
N LYS A 50 -1.27 -13.34 -12.65
CA LYS A 50 -0.04 -14.05 -13.06
C LYS A 50 0.88 -14.34 -11.88
N GLN A 51 1.00 -13.41 -10.92
CA GLN A 51 1.70 -13.67 -9.65
C GLN A 51 1.01 -14.80 -8.88
N SER A 52 -0.31 -14.75 -8.70
CA SER A 52 -1.04 -15.82 -8.02
C SER A 52 -0.90 -17.19 -8.73
N ALA A 53 -0.91 -17.23 -10.06
CA ALA A 53 -0.70 -18.49 -10.80
C ALA A 53 0.73 -19.04 -10.69
N LEU A 54 1.74 -18.16 -10.58
CA LEU A 54 3.13 -18.57 -10.35
C LEU A 54 3.34 -19.04 -8.91
N ASP A 55 2.73 -18.38 -7.93
CA ASP A 55 2.83 -18.78 -6.52
C ASP A 55 2.26 -20.19 -6.28
N ILE A 56 1.11 -20.51 -6.90
CA ILE A 56 0.52 -21.85 -6.87
C ILE A 56 1.44 -22.89 -7.54
N LEU A 57 2.10 -22.50 -8.64
CA LEU A 57 3.02 -23.37 -9.37
C LEU A 57 4.27 -23.70 -8.54
N ASP A 58 4.83 -22.70 -7.88
CA ASP A 58 6.02 -22.83 -7.01
C ASP A 58 5.70 -23.70 -5.79
N GLU A 59 4.51 -23.56 -5.20
CA GLU A 59 4.06 -24.38 -4.07
C GLU A 59 3.95 -25.87 -4.44
N GLU A 60 3.37 -26.21 -5.59
CA GLU A 60 3.24 -27.60 -6.03
C GLU A 60 4.57 -28.24 -6.44
N TYR A 61 5.51 -27.45 -6.96
CA TYR A 61 6.88 -27.89 -7.19
C TYR A 61 7.62 -28.16 -5.88
N ALA A 62 7.48 -27.29 -4.88
CA ALA A 62 8.09 -27.48 -3.56
C ALA A 62 7.53 -28.70 -2.81
N LYS A 63 6.24 -29.02 -3.02
CA LYS A 63 5.62 -30.25 -2.52
C LYS A 63 6.12 -31.52 -3.22
N GLY A 64 6.84 -31.39 -4.34
CA GLY A 64 7.29 -32.53 -5.16
C GLY A 64 6.18 -33.16 -6.00
N ASN A 65 5.01 -32.50 -6.10
CA ASN A 65 3.86 -32.97 -6.89
C ASN A 65 4.05 -32.70 -8.39
N LEU A 66 5.05 -31.90 -8.75
CA LEU A 66 5.33 -31.45 -10.12
C LEU A 66 6.79 -31.74 -10.46
N SER A 67 7.05 -32.33 -11.64
CA SER A 67 8.43 -32.50 -12.13
C SER A 67 9.02 -31.17 -12.59
N GLU A 68 10.36 -31.09 -12.65
CA GLU A 68 11.07 -29.90 -13.13
C GLU A 68 10.68 -29.53 -14.58
N GLU A 69 10.50 -30.53 -15.45
CA GLU A 69 10.06 -30.31 -16.83
C GLU A 69 8.66 -29.69 -16.90
N GLU A 70 7.74 -30.15 -16.05
CA GLU A 70 6.37 -29.64 -16.02
C GLU A 70 6.31 -28.22 -15.43
N TYR A 71 7.11 -27.95 -14.39
CA TYR A 71 7.29 -26.63 -13.81
C TYR A 71 7.76 -25.63 -14.87
N MET A 72 8.83 -25.96 -15.60
CA MET A 72 9.40 -25.06 -16.61
C MET A 72 8.45 -24.80 -17.78
N ARG A 73 7.71 -25.82 -18.23
CA ARG A 73 6.70 -25.69 -19.28
C ARG A 73 5.59 -24.72 -18.88
N LYS A 74 5.04 -24.86 -17.67
CA LYS A 74 3.95 -24.00 -17.16
C LYS A 74 4.43 -22.57 -16.88
N LYS A 75 5.64 -22.42 -16.34
CA LYS A 75 6.27 -21.11 -16.10
C LYS A 75 6.47 -20.32 -17.39
N ASN A 76 6.89 -20.98 -18.47
CA ASN A 76 7.04 -20.34 -19.78
C ASN A 76 5.69 -19.94 -20.39
N ASN A 77 4.67 -20.78 -20.28
CA ASN A 77 3.32 -20.48 -20.76
C ASN A 77 2.69 -19.29 -20.02
N LEU A 78 2.96 -19.15 -18.72
CA LEU A 78 2.49 -18.00 -17.95
C LEU A 78 3.26 -16.71 -18.27
N ARG A 79 4.48 -16.80 -18.81
CA ARG A 79 5.32 -15.64 -19.15
C ARG A 79 5.00 -15.02 -20.50
N GLN A 80 4.47 -15.79 -21.46
CA GLN A 80 3.85 -15.33 -22.70
C GLN A 80 2.61 -14.45 -22.42
#